data_AF-A0AAY4B631-F1
#
_entry.id   AF-A0AAY4B631-F1
#
_cell.length_a   1.000
_cell.length_b   1.000
_cell.length_c   1.000
_cell.angle_alpha   90.00
_cell.angle_beta   90.00
_cell.angle_gamma   90.00
#
_symmetry.space_group_name_H-M   'P 1'
#
loop_
_entity.id
_entity.type
_entity.pdbx_description
1 polymer ?
#
loop_
_entity_poly.entity_id
_entity_poly.type
_entity_poly.pdbx_seq_one_letter_code
_entity_poly.pdbx_strand_id
1 'polypeptide(L)'
;MNAAEISDLLPESLAEPEFVPEALAPLKFSLPHGLVSFGPAGQLIRVSPSLGSNRDRALVEVHSLEVILGDTREQQELRHFPGPLSREDLHKVDVMSFALQRAEACLHDETLPDAASAALLWNLLVLLCRQNGRIVGSDIADLLTRDSHPLGDQGPSLIDLSDRPSPEREPLDTTDLLTGNAASCAPESEQEALQSYTRLLLAGRKKEALESAMKSGLWGHALFLASKMGSRSYSTVLNRFTGCLAPSDPLQTLFQLLSGRIPVVATSCGSDRWGDWKPHLAVMLSNETTDISTHHKAIVTMGDTLASRGMLHAAHICYITARTPFGAYMSRSERLVLLGSTFYSETCHHLPPPQLTDKLKHSEAQLADTAADGTFQDPEWLLHLRCKQQGIQVNFTLL
;
A
#
# COMPACT_ATOMS: atom_id res chain seq x y z
N MET A 1 -62.16 4.69 -77.27
CA MET A 1 -63.33 5.55 -77.11
C MET A 1 -63.50 5.87 -75.63
N ASN A 2 -62.86 6.95 -75.16
CA ASN A 2 -63.55 7.94 -74.34
C ASN A 2 -63.75 9.10 -75.34
N ALA A 3 -64.93 9.56 -75.76
CA ALA A 3 -66.26 9.52 -75.14
C ALA A 3 -66.24 10.09 -73.72
N ALA A 4 -66.84 11.28 -73.60
CA ALA A 4 -66.96 12.16 -72.44
C ALA A 4 -65.75 13.06 -72.13
N GLU A 5 -65.99 14.35 -72.29
CA GLU A 5 -65.20 15.49 -71.82
C GLU A 5 -65.09 15.52 -70.28
N ILE A 6 -64.02 16.15 -69.78
CA ILE A 6 -63.92 17.06 -68.61
C ILE A 6 -62.56 16.89 -67.92
N SER A 7 -61.73 17.94 -68.10
CA SER A 7 -60.66 18.50 -67.27
C SER A 7 -59.62 17.60 -66.59
N ASP A 8 -58.36 17.81 -67.02
CA ASP A 8 -57.10 17.45 -66.36
C ASP A 8 -57.03 17.90 -64.89
N LEU A 9 -56.89 16.93 -63.97
CA LEU A 9 -56.23 17.11 -62.67
C LEU A 9 -55.52 15.79 -62.27
N LEU A 10 -54.20 15.89 -62.11
CA LEU A 10 -53.27 14.86 -61.64
C LEU A 10 -53.64 14.35 -60.23
N PRO A 11 -53.48 13.04 -59.92
CA PRO A 11 -53.39 12.58 -58.53
C PRO A 11 -51.95 12.75 -58.03
N GLU A 12 -51.82 13.55 -56.99
CA GLU A 12 -50.59 13.82 -56.24
C GLU A 12 -49.92 12.55 -55.70
N SER A 13 -48.59 12.61 -55.68
CA SER A 13 -47.69 11.65 -55.05
C SER A 13 -47.97 11.46 -53.56
N LEU A 14 -48.30 10.24 -53.14
CA LEU A 14 -48.17 9.83 -51.75
C LEU A 14 -46.68 9.55 -51.47
N ALA A 15 -45.92 10.62 -51.22
CA ALA A 15 -44.62 10.52 -50.57
C ALA A 15 -44.88 10.14 -49.11
N GLU A 16 -44.23 9.08 -48.63
CA GLU A 16 -44.19 8.75 -47.21
C GLU A 16 -43.66 9.97 -46.42
N PRO A 17 -44.25 10.32 -45.27
CA PRO A 17 -43.78 11.45 -44.50
C PRO A 17 -42.39 11.11 -43.96
N GLU A 18 -41.37 11.85 -44.41
CA GLU A 18 -40.08 11.91 -43.71
C GLU A 18 -40.37 12.32 -42.27
N PHE A 19 -40.18 11.38 -41.34
CA PHE A 19 -40.33 11.62 -39.92
C PHE A 19 -39.19 12.54 -39.47
N VAL A 20 -39.42 13.86 -39.52
CA VAL A 20 -38.52 14.85 -38.91
C VAL A 20 -38.82 14.82 -37.40
N PRO A 21 -37.89 14.37 -36.54
CA PRO A 21 -38.11 14.41 -35.10
C PRO A 21 -38.14 15.88 -34.69
N GLU A 22 -39.30 16.36 -34.25
CA GLU A 22 -39.49 17.71 -33.72
C GLU A 22 -38.67 17.82 -32.42
N ALA A 23 -37.57 18.59 -32.47
CA ALA A 23 -36.62 18.71 -31.38
C ALA A 23 -37.24 19.49 -30.21
N LEU A 24 -37.75 18.78 -29.21
CA LEU A 24 -38.42 19.30 -28.01
C LEU A 24 -37.51 20.10 -27.04
N ALA A 25 -36.26 20.40 -27.40
CA ALA A 25 -35.37 21.24 -26.61
C ALA A 25 -34.39 22.04 -27.51
N PRO A 26 -34.10 23.32 -27.17
CA PRO A 26 -33.11 24.10 -27.90
C PRO A 26 -31.74 23.42 -27.82
N LEU A 27 -31.05 23.35 -28.97
CA LEU A 27 -29.72 22.78 -29.06
C LEU A 27 -28.74 23.58 -28.18
N LYS A 28 -27.95 22.88 -27.36
CA LYS A 28 -26.89 23.49 -26.53
C LYS A 28 -25.83 24.20 -27.39
N PHE A 29 -25.59 23.72 -28.61
CA PHE A 29 -24.69 24.29 -29.60
C PHE A 29 -25.34 24.26 -30.99
N SER A 30 -25.28 25.37 -31.71
CA SER A 30 -25.87 25.54 -33.05
C SER A 30 -24.88 25.34 -34.21
N LEU A 31 -23.60 25.13 -33.91
CA LEU A 31 -22.54 24.92 -34.90
C LEU A 31 -22.06 23.45 -34.90
N PRO A 32 -21.68 22.89 -36.07
CA PRO A 32 -21.01 21.60 -36.13
C PRO A 32 -19.75 21.61 -35.27
N HIS A 33 -19.62 20.63 -34.39
CA HIS A 33 -18.49 20.49 -33.47
C HIS A 33 -17.85 19.12 -33.62
N GLY A 34 -16.55 19.06 -33.38
CA GLY A 34 -15.83 17.79 -33.41
C GLY A 34 -16.30 16.89 -32.27
N LEU A 35 -16.42 15.60 -32.56
CA LEU A 35 -16.69 14.57 -31.56
C LEU A 35 -15.44 13.71 -31.38
N VAL A 36 -15.08 13.44 -30.13
CA VAL A 36 -14.01 12.50 -29.79
C VAL A 36 -14.57 11.47 -28.83
N SER A 37 -14.34 10.20 -29.12
CA SER A 37 -14.77 9.09 -28.26
C SER A 37 -13.68 8.04 -28.16
N PHE A 38 -13.54 7.44 -26.98
CA PHE A 38 -12.66 6.31 -26.76
C PHE A 38 -13.40 5.01 -27.15
N GLY A 39 -12.76 4.23 -28.02
CA GLY A 39 -13.21 2.91 -28.45
C GLY A 39 -12.52 1.78 -27.67
N PRO A 40 -13.00 0.54 -27.80
CA PRO A 40 -12.35 -0.62 -27.20
C PRO A 40 -10.92 -0.80 -27.74
N ALA A 41 -10.09 -1.53 -26.99
CA ALA A 41 -8.71 -1.87 -27.36
C ALA A 41 -7.82 -0.64 -27.68
N GLY A 42 -8.05 0.48 -27.00
CA GLY A 42 -7.18 1.67 -27.13
C GLY A 42 -7.40 2.46 -28.42
N GLN A 43 -8.60 2.41 -29.01
CA GLN A 43 -8.95 3.22 -30.18
C GLN A 43 -9.45 4.61 -29.78
N LEU A 44 -9.11 5.63 -30.57
CA LEU A 44 -9.66 6.98 -30.45
C LEU A 44 -10.39 7.33 -31.73
N ILE A 45 -11.70 7.55 -31.64
CA ILE A 45 -12.53 7.94 -32.76
C ILE A 45 -12.68 9.45 -32.73
N ARG A 46 -12.33 10.12 -33.83
CA ARG A 46 -12.50 11.56 -34.01
C ARG A 46 -13.39 11.82 -35.22
N VAL A 47 -14.45 12.60 -35.03
CA VAL A 47 -15.32 13.08 -36.10
C VAL A 47 -15.04 14.56 -36.28
N SER A 48 -14.59 14.95 -37.46
CA SER A 48 -14.30 16.35 -37.79
C SER A 48 -15.59 17.09 -38.17
N PRO A 49 -15.77 18.35 -37.71
CA PRO A 49 -16.95 19.13 -38.08
C PRO A 49 -16.91 19.45 -39.58
N SER A 50 -17.93 19.06 -40.35
CA SER A 50 -18.07 19.45 -41.75
C SER A 50 -18.96 20.70 -41.87
N LEU A 51 -18.46 21.72 -42.57
CA LEU A 51 -19.18 22.98 -42.82
C LEU A 51 -19.76 23.07 -44.25
N GLY A 52 -19.76 21.95 -44.98
CA GLY A 52 -19.98 21.92 -46.44
C GLY A 52 -21.46 21.93 -46.86
N SER A 53 -21.78 22.77 -47.83
CA SER A 53 -23.12 22.97 -48.43
C SER A 53 -23.57 21.89 -49.42
N ASN A 54 -22.88 20.75 -49.55
CA ASN A 54 -23.26 19.71 -50.49
C ASN A 54 -22.75 18.32 -50.05
N ARG A 55 -23.58 17.50 -49.39
CA ARG A 55 -23.36 16.06 -49.06
C ARG A 55 -21.96 15.65 -48.60
N ASP A 56 -21.18 16.53 -47.99
CA ASP A 56 -19.87 16.17 -47.42
C ASP A 56 -20.10 15.37 -46.13
N ARG A 57 -19.98 14.06 -46.25
CA ARG A 57 -20.03 13.14 -45.11
C ARG A 57 -18.92 13.54 -44.13
N ALA A 58 -19.28 13.70 -42.86
CA ALA A 58 -18.30 14.01 -41.82
C ALA A 58 -17.19 12.95 -41.82
N LEU A 59 -15.93 13.39 -41.87
CA LEU A 59 -14.78 12.49 -41.82
C LEU A 59 -14.67 11.88 -40.43
N VAL A 60 -14.70 10.54 -40.38
CA VAL A 60 -14.46 9.77 -39.16
C VAL A 60 -13.05 9.20 -39.24
N GLU A 61 -12.18 9.64 -38.33
CA GLU A 61 -10.84 9.15 -38.16
C GLU A 61 -10.80 8.16 -37.00
N VAL A 62 -10.11 7.03 -37.18
CA VAL A 62 -9.84 6.05 -36.12
C VAL A 62 -8.35 6.03 -35.89
N HIS A 63 -7.94 6.45 -34.70
CA HIS A 63 -6.54 6.50 -34.29
C HIS A 63 -6.24 5.42 -33.25
N SER A 64 -5.00 4.92 -33.23
CA SER A 64 -4.51 4.07 -32.15
C SER A 64 -3.89 4.93 -31.06
N LEU A 65 -4.40 4.83 -29.83
CA LEU A 65 -3.82 5.52 -28.68
C LEU A 65 -2.39 5.09 -28.40
N GLU A 66 -2.04 3.83 -28.68
CA GLU A 66 -0.66 3.36 -28.53
C GLU A 66 0.30 4.10 -29.47
N VAL A 67 -0.15 4.44 -30.68
CA VAL A 67 0.65 5.22 -31.62
C VAL A 67 0.72 6.69 -31.19
N ILE A 68 -0.42 7.26 -30.80
CA ILE A 68 -0.49 8.66 -30.33
C ILE A 68 0.38 8.87 -29.08
N LEU A 69 0.36 7.91 -28.15
CA LEU A 69 1.07 7.97 -26.87
C LEU A 69 2.44 7.28 -26.94
N GLY A 70 2.91 6.85 -28.12
CA GLY A 70 4.08 5.99 -28.26
C GLY A 70 5.37 6.55 -27.66
N ASP A 71 5.49 7.88 -27.65
CA ASP A 71 6.66 8.60 -27.12
C ASP A 71 6.57 8.92 -25.62
N THR A 72 5.43 8.61 -24.98
CA THR A 72 5.25 8.85 -23.54
C THR A 72 5.95 7.79 -22.70
N ARG A 73 6.52 8.21 -21.56
CA ARG A 73 7.17 7.29 -20.59
C ARG A 73 6.17 6.25 -20.11
N GLU A 74 4.93 6.66 -19.85
CA GLU A 74 3.86 5.81 -19.34
C GLU A 74 3.49 4.70 -20.32
N GLN A 75 3.41 5.01 -21.62
CA GLN A 75 3.16 4.00 -22.66
C GLN A 75 4.33 3.02 -22.80
N GLN A 76 5.58 3.51 -22.69
CA GLN A 76 6.74 2.64 -22.68
C GLN A 76 6.71 1.70 -21.46
N GLU A 77 6.41 2.20 -20.27
CA GLU A 77 6.27 1.36 -19.07
C GLU A 77 5.16 0.32 -19.19
N LEU A 78 4.01 0.68 -19.79
CA LEU A 78 2.93 -0.26 -20.08
C LEU A 78 3.33 -1.37 -21.06
N ARG A 79 4.21 -1.09 -22.03
CA ARG A 79 4.72 -2.12 -22.96
C ARG A 79 5.65 -3.12 -22.28
N HIS A 80 6.41 -2.68 -21.29
CA HIS A 80 7.30 -3.56 -20.52
C HIS A 80 6.55 -4.36 -19.44
N PHE A 81 5.30 -3.97 -19.15
CA PHE A 81 4.47 -4.69 -18.20
C PHE A 81 4.15 -6.11 -18.72
N PRO A 82 4.29 -7.17 -17.90
CA PRO A 82 4.11 -8.57 -18.33
C PRO A 82 2.63 -8.97 -18.53
N GLY A 83 1.85 -8.13 -19.20
CA GLY A 83 0.47 -8.36 -19.57
C GLY A 83 -0.49 -8.51 -18.39
N PRO A 84 -1.78 -8.81 -18.65
CA PRO A 84 -2.74 -9.12 -17.59
C PRO A 84 -2.20 -10.26 -16.71
N LEU A 85 -2.12 -10.05 -15.40
CA LEU A 85 -1.55 -11.05 -14.50
C LEU A 85 -2.39 -12.33 -14.37
N SER A 86 -3.61 -12.33 -14.91
CA SER A 86 -4.53 -13.46 -14.96
C SER A 86 -4.33 -14.37 -16.18
N ARG A 87 -3.31 -14.12 -17.00
CA ARG A 87 -3.04 -14.89 -18.22
C ARG A 87 -2.44 -16.26 -17.85
N GLU A 88 -2.96 -17.33 -18.43
CA GLU A 88 -2.60 -18.72 -18.07
C GLU A 88 -1.14 -19.10 -18.37
N ASP A 89 -0.52 -18.43 -19.34
CA ASP A 89 0.86 -18.63 -19.79
C ASP A 89 1.90 -17.79 -19.01
N LEU A 90 1.46 -16.93 -18.09
CA LEU A 90 2.36 -16.05 -17.33
C LEU A 90 2.90 -16.78 -16.10
N HIS A 91 4.22 -17.01 -16.07
CA HIS A 91 4.83 -17.66 -14.91
C HIS A 91 5.08 -16.65 -13.78
N LYS A 92 4.91 -17.13 -12.55
CA LYS A 92 5.24 -16.39 -11.33
C LYS A 92 6.67 -15.84 -11.33
N VAL A 93 7.62 -16.57 -11.91
CA VAL A 93 9.03 -16.15 -12.01
C VAL A 93 9.18 -14.89 -12.87
N ASP A 94 8.40 -14.77 -13.94
CA ASP A 94 8.45 -13.61 -14.84
C ASP A 94 7.92 -12.35 -14.13
N VAL A 95 6.84 -12.50 -13.36
CA VAL A 95 6.27 -11.42 -12.54
C VAL A 95 7.26 -10.97 -11.46
N MET A 96 7.91 -11.92 -10.79
CA MET A 96 8.92 -11.62 -9.77
C MET A 96 10.16 -10.94 -10.38
N SER A 97 10.64 -11.41 -11.53
CA SER A 97 11.77 -10.79 -12.24
C SER A 97 11.44 -9.36 -12.69
N PHE A 98 10.23 -9.14 -13.22
CA PHE A 98 9.76 -7.80 -13.55
C PHE A 98 9.72 -6.89 -12.32
N ALA A 99 9.18 -7.37 -11.19
CA ALA A 99 9.11 -6.59 -9.96
C ALA A 99 10.51 -6.25 -9.40
N LEU A 100 11.47 -7.18 -9.47
CA LEU A 100 12.87 -6.93 -9.11
C LEU A 100 13.51 -5.88 -10.02
N GLN A 101 13.28 -5.96 -11.33
CA GLN A 101 13.76 -4.95 -12.28
C GLN A 101 13.18 -3.56 -11.97
N ARG A 102 11.90 -3.48 -11.58
CA ARG A 102 11.28 -2.22 -11.16
C ARG A 102 11.86 -1.70 -9.83
N ALA A 103 12.16 -2.58 -8.89
CA ALA A 103 12.83 -2.20 -7.64
C ALA A 103 14.20 -1.56 -7.91
N GLU A 104 15.00 -2.17 -8.79
CA GLU A 104 16.30 -1.64 -9.20
C GLU A 104 16.15 -0.32 -9.97
N ALA A 105 15.17 -0.21 -10.88
CA ALA A 105 14.89 1.02 -11.59
C ALA A 105 14.52 2.17 -10.65
N CYS A 106 13.78 1.91 -9.56
CA CYS A 106 13.49 2.92 -8.54
C CYS A 106 14.75 3.46 -7.87
N LEU A 107 15.75 2.61 -7.59
CA LEU A 107 17.01 3.02 -6.98
C LEU A 107 17.88 3.89 -7.90
N HIS A 108 17.73 3.74 -9.22
CA HIS A 108 18.44 4.53 -10.22
C HIS A 108 17.68 5.80 -10.66
N ASP A 109 16.45 6.01 -10.16
CA ASP A 109 15.65 7.18 -10.50
C ASP A 109 15.90 8.33 -9.52
N GLU A 110 16.80 9.24 -9.90
CA GLU A 110 17.17 10.45 -9.16
C GLU A 110 15.99 11.44 -8.97
N THR A 111 14.88 11.27 -9.69
CA THR A 111 13.72 12.16 -9.59
C THR A 111 12.75 11.76 -8.48
N LEU A 112 12.84 10.53 -7.98
CA LEU A 112 11.98 10.02 -6.93
C LEU A 112 12.47 10.49 -5.54
N PRO A 113 11.64 11.21 -4.75
CA PRO A 113 12.06 11.74 -3.46
C PRO A 113 12.36 10.64 -2.42
N ASP A 114 11.78 9.45 -2.60
CA ASP A 114 11.98 8.28 -1.72
C ASP A 114 12.14 7.00 -2.57
N ALA A 115 13.23 6.96 -3.33
CA ALA A 115 13.65 5.82 -4.14
C ALA A 115 13.79 4.53 -3.31
N ALA A 116 14.30 4.63 -2.09
CA ALA A 116 14.51 3.49 -1.20
C ALA A 116 13.19 2.84 -0.77
N SER A 117 12.20 3.62 -0.32
CA SER A 117 10.89 3.04 0.03
C SER A 117 10.12 2.57 -1.20
N ALA A 118 10.30 3.21 -2.36
CA ALA A 118 9.72 2.74 -3.62
C ALA A 118 10.26 1.36 -4.02
N ALA A 119 11.59 1.16 -3.95
CA ALA A 119 12.22 -0.13 -4.17
C ALA A 119 11.79 -1.17 -3.14
N LEU A 120 11.69 -0.78 -1.87
CA LEU A 120 11.22 -1.63 -0.78
C LEU A 120 9.78 -2.12 -1.01
N LEU A 121 8.90 -1.27 -1.53
CA LEU A 121 7.54 -1.65 -1.90
C LEU A 121 7.53 -2.74 -2.98
N TRP A 122 8.38 -2.62 -4.00
CA TRP A 122 8.53 -3.67 -5.01
C TRP A 122 9.08 -4.97 -4.42
N ASN A 123 10.08 -4.90 -3.54
CA ASN A 123 10.62 -6.07 -2.86
C ASN A 123 9.58 -6.75 -1.96
N LEU A 124 8.68 -5.98 -1.33
CA LEU A 124 7.55 -6.52 -0.58
C LEU A 124 6.58 -7.28 -1.50
N LEU A 125 6.29 -6.76 -2.69
CA LEU A 125 5.49 -7.47 -3.69
C LEU A 125 6.18 -8.78 -4.15
N VAL A 126 7.49 -8.76 -4.35
CA VAL A 126 8.28 -9.97 -4.66
C VAL A 126 8.14 -11.00 -3.54
N LEU A 127 8.23 -10.58 -2.27
CA LEU A 127 8.07 -11.46 -1.12
C LEU A 127 6.65 -12.06 -1.05
N LEU A 128 5.62 -11.24 -1.29
CA LEU A 128 4.21 -11.67 -1.37
C LEU A 128 3.99 -12.68 -2.48
N CYS A 129 4.51 -12.42 -3.68
CA CYS A 129 4.47 -13.36 -4.78
C CYS A 129 5.19 -14.65 -4.39
N ARG A 130 6.44 -14.56 -3.91
CA ARG A 130 7.29 -15.72 -3.54
C ARG A 130 6.58 -16.64 -2.56
N GLN A 131 5.94 -16.09 -1.52
CA GLN A 131 5.26 -16.86 -0.48
C GLN A 131 3.76 -17.09 -0.72
N ASN A 132 3.24 -16.80 -1.93
CA ASN A 132 1.82 -16.96 -2.27
C ASN A 132 0.88 -16.25 -1.27
N GLY A 133 1.26 -15.05 -0.83
CA GLY A 133 0.51 -14.24 0.14
C GLY A 133 0.60 -14.71 1.60
N ARG A 134 1.26 -15.83 1.90
CA ARG A 134 1.42 -16.36 3.27
C ARG A 134 2.71 -15.88 3.90
N ILE A 135 2.73 -14.62 4.33
CA ILE A 135 3.88 -14.02 5.01
C ILE A 135 3.63 -13.85 6.51
N VAL A 136 4.67 -14.17 7.31
CA VAL A 136 4.72 -13.87 8.74
C VAL A 136 5.37 -12.51 8.97
N GLY A 137 4.93 -11.75 9.98
CA GLY A 137 5.47 -10.42 10.25
C GLY A 137 6.99 -10.34 10.40
N SER A 138 7.64 -11.43 10.85
CA SER A 138 9.10 -11.56 10.93
C SER A 138 9.80 -11.48 9.57
N ASP A 139 9.22 -12.06 8.51
CA ASP A 139 9.83 -12.04 7.18
C ASP A 139 9.79 -10.62 6.58
N ILE A 140 8.70 -9.90 6.87
CA ILE A 140 8.56 -8.50 6.46
C ILE A 140 9.50 -7.62 7.29
N ALA A 141 9.63 -7.87 8.59
CA ALA A 141 10.57 -7.17 9.44
C ALA A 141 12.01 -7.34 8.96
N ASP A 142 12.43 -8.56 8.61
CA ASP A 142 13.73 -8.83 7.99
C ASP A 142 13.89 -7.99 6.71
N LEU A 143 12.89 -8.00 5.81
CA LEU A 143 12.92 -7.19 4.60
C LEU A 143 13.05 -5.67 4.89
N LEU A 144 12.38 -5.16 5.93
CA LEU A 144 12.44 -3.74 6.32
C LEU A 144 13.80 -3.33 6.89
N THR A 145 14.46 -4.24 7.60
CA THR A 145 15.75 -3.99 8.28
C THR A 145 16.96 -4.40 7.48
N ARG A 146 16.78 -5.11 6.36
CA ARG A 146 17.89 -5.45 5.45
C ARG A 146 18.49 -4.19 4.85
N ASP A 147 19.79 -4.01 5.07
CA ASP A 147 20.60 -3.08 4.30
C ASP A 147 20.43 -3.42 2.82
N SER A 148 20.17 -2.39 2.00
CA SER A 148 19.72 -2.42 0.61
C SER A 148 20.51 -3.32 -0.35
N HIS A 149 20.39 -4.64 -0.21
CA HIS A 149 20.95 -5.64 -1.12
C HIS A 149 19.80 -6.38 -1.82
N PRO A 150 19.80 -6.45 -3.17
CA PRO A 150 18.73 -7.10 -3.92
C PRO A 150 18.62 -8.58 -3.56
N LEU A 151 17.39 -9.10 -3.57
CA LEU A 151 16.98 -10.46 -3.21
C LEU A 151 17.52 -11.52 -4.20
N GLY A 152 18.84 -11.62 -4.30
CA GLY A 152 19.58 -12.54 -5.16
C GLY A 152 20.48 -13.47 -4.36
N ASP A 153 20.02 -13.98 -3.21
CA ASP A 153 20.45 -15.30 -2.70
C ASP A 153 19.60 -15.73 -1.50
N GLN A 154 19.08 -16.96 -1.52
CA GLN A 154 18.44 -17.68 -0.41
C GLN A 154 18.75 -19.16 -0.67
N GLY A 155 19.37 -19.98 0.18
CA GLY A 155 19.84 -19.91 1.57
C GLY A 155 20.76 -21.14 1.84
N PRO A 156 20.86 -21.75 3.05
CA PRO A 156 19.80 -21.87 4.05
C PRO A 156 20.18 -21.63 5.53
N SER A 157 19.13 -21.51 6.35
CA SER A 157 18.95 -22.05 7.71
C SER A 157 20.01 -21.79 8.79
N LEU A 158 19.53 -21.21 9.90
CA LEU A 158 20.01 -21.50 11.25
C LEU A 158 20.30 -23.01 11.41
N ILE A 159 21.38 -23.32 12.13
CA ILE A 159 22.03 -24.63 12.33
C ILE A 159 23.10 -24.94 11.27
N ASP A 160 24.25 -24.27 11.39
CA ASP A 160 25.52 -24.82 10.92
C ASP A 160 26.14 -25.66 12.05
N LEU A 161 25.93 -26.98 12.01
CA LEU A 161 26.64 -27.97 12.82
C LEU A 161 27.94 -28.41 12.13
N SER A 162 28.71 -27.46 11.61
CA SER A 162 30.07 -27.70 11.15
C SER A 162 31.03 -27.68 12.33
N ASP A 163 31.32 -28.87 12.85
CA ASP A 163 32.38 -29.13 13.82
C ASP A 163 33.75 -28.82 13.18
N ARG A 164 34.21 -27.55 13.26
CA ARG A 164 35.59 -27.15 12.99
C ARG A 164 36.05 -26.12 14.03
N PRO A 165 37.16 -26.36 14.73
CA PRO A 165 37.59 -25.52 15.84
C PRO A 165 38.14 -24.20 15.29
N SER A 166 37.39 -23.13 15.51
CA SER A 166 37.89 -21.76 15.32
C SER A 166 38.72 -21.37 16.55
N PRO A 167 39.87 -20.71 16.39
CA PRO A 167 40.79 -20.45 17.50
C PRO A 167 40.14 -19.49 18.50
N GLU A 168 40.32 -19.83 19.78
CA GLU A 168 40.01 -19.09 20.99
C GLU A 168 39.79 -17.58 20.74
N ARG A 169 38.53 -17.16 20.67
CA ARG A 169 38.15 -15.77 20.93
C ARG A 169 37.77 -15.69 22.41
N GLU A 170 38.63 -14.98 23.13
CA GLU A 170 38.45 -14.22 24.37
C GLU A 170 37.10 -14.42 25.11
N PRO A 171 37.10 -14.63 26.44
CA PRO A 171 35.89 -14.87 27.20
C PRO A 171 34.88 -13.73 26.99
N LEU A 172 33.66 -14.12 26.62
CA LEU A 172 32.48 -13.28 26.49
C LEU A 172 32.40 -12.30 27.67
N ASP A 173 32.65 -11.03 27.36
CA ASP A 173 32.49 -9.91 28.28
C ASP A 173 30.99 -9.82 28.61
N THR A 174 30.62 -10.21 29.83
CA THR A 174 29.25 -10.19 30.33
C THR A 174 28.80 -8.75 30.56
N THR A 175 28.61 -8.02 29.47
CA THR A 175 27.94 -6.73 29.45
C THR A 175 26.45 -6.96 29.70
N ASP A 176 25.86 -6.19 30.62
CA ASP A 176 24.42 -6.24 30.88
C ASP A 176 23.68 -5.73 29.62
N LEU A 177 23.16 -6.68 28.84
CA LEU A 177 22.52 -6.48 27.54
C LEU A 177 21.27 -5.59 27.59
N LEU A 178 20.83 -5.15 28.77
CA LEU A 178 19.67 -4.27 28.96
C LEU A 178 20.04 -2.83 29.37
N THR A 179 21.29 -2.55 29.74
CA THR A 179 21.71 -1.20 30.17
C THR A 179 23.03 -0.71 29.60
N GLY A 180 23.80 -1.55 28.89
CA GLY A 180 25.02 -1.11 28.19
C GLY A 180 26.18 -0.71 29.11
N ASN A 181 26.12 -1.04 30.40
CA ASN A 181 27.23 -0.81 31.32
C ASN A 181 28.09 -2.08 31.46
N ALA A 182 29.40 -1.89 31.29
CA ALA A 182 30.39 -2.95 31.50
C ALA A 182 30.35 -3.45 32.95
N ALA A 183 30.24 -4.77 33.14
CA ALA A 183 30.21 -5.43 34.44
C ALA A 183 31.62 -5.56 35.04
N SER A 184 32.35 -4.45 35.15
CA SER A 184 33.53 -4.35 36.01
C SER A 184 33.47 -3.04 36.79
N CYS A 185 33.26 -3.16 38.11
CA CYS A 185 32.95 -2.08 39.06
C CYS A 185 31.55 -1.46 38.89
N ALA A 186 30.59 -1.93 39.71
CA ALA A 186 29.40 -1.13 40.00
C ALA A 186 29.87 0.25 40.53
N PRO A 187 29.37 1.37 39.97
CA PRO A 187 29.72 2.68 40.51
C PRO A 187 29.24 2.73 41.97
N GLU A 188 30.05 3.21 42.91
CA GLU A 188 29.72 3.28 44.35
C GLU A 188 28.29 3.85 44.62
N SER A 189 27.83 4.73 43.73
CA SER A 189 26.47 5.27 43.64
C SER A 189 25.34 4.21 43.60
N GLU A 190 25.51 3.09 42.89
CA GLU A 190 24.49 2.04 42.79
C GLU A 190 24.35 1.29 44.12
N GLN A 191 25.47 1.06 44.80
CA GLN A 191 25.49 0.36 46.09
C GLN A 191 24.89 1.23 47.20
N GLU A 192 25.16 2.54 47.19
CA GLU A 192 24.49 3.51 48.07
C GLU A 192 22.98 3.60 47.80
N ALA A 193 22.58 3.59 46.54
CA ALA A 193 21.17 3.58 46.15
C ALA A 193 20.44 2.32 46.66
N LEU A 194 21.09 1.15 46.59
CA LEU A 194 20.56 -0.11 47.11
C LEU A 194 20.43 -0.10 48.64
N GLN A 195 21.41 0.47 49.35
CA GLN A 195 21.34 0.62 50.81
C GLN A 195 20.20 1.56 51.23
N SER A 196 20.04 2.69 50.56
CA SER A 196 18.94 3.63 50.78
C SER A 196 17.57 2.98 50.53
N TYR A 197 17.44 2.26 49.41
CA TYR A 197 16.25 1.48 49.08
C TYR A 197 15.92 0.45 50.17
N THR A 198 16.92 -0.31 50.63
CA THR A 198 16.76 -1.32 51.69
C THR A 198 16.31 -0.68 53.00
N ARG A 199 16.91 0.45 53.38
CA ARG A 199 16.52 1.19 54.59
C ARG A 199 15.05 1.64 54.54
N LEU A 200 14.58 2.13 53.39
CA LEU A 200 13.17 2.54 53.21
C LEU A 200 12.21 1.35 53.30
N LEU A 201 12.60 0.19 52.77
CA LEU A 201 11.81 -1.04 52.88
C LEU A 201 11.76 -1.59 54.30
N LEU A 202 12.88 -1.58 55.04
CA LEU A 202 12.92 -1.97 56.46
C LEU A 202 12.01 -1.08 57.32
N ALA A 203 11.88 0.20 56.95
CA ALA A 203 10.92 1.13 57.57
C ALA A 203 9.46 0.94 57.12
N GLY A 204 9.18 -0.01 56.21
CA GLY A 204 7.83 -0.27 55.68
C GLY A 204 7.34 0.76 54.64
N ARG A 205 8.17 1.71 54.23
CA ARG A 205 7.80 2.85 53.35
C ARG A 205 7.91 2.48 51.87
N LYS A 206 7.08 1.53 51.42
CA LYS A 206 7.15 0.95 50.06
C LYS A 206 7.05 1.98 48.93
N LYS A 207 6.20 3.01 49.06
CA LYS A 207 6.05 4.05 48.03
C LYS A 207 7.33 4.88 47.83
N GLU A 208 7.99 5.23 48.92
CA GLU A 208 9.22 6.02 48.86
C GLU A 208 10.40 5.20 48.42
N ALA A 209 10.47 3.92 48.83
CA ALA A 209 11.44 2.98 48.30
C ALA A 209 11.30 2.88 46.76
N LEU A 210 10.08 2.80 46.25
CA LEU A 210 9.82 2.76 44.81
C LEU A 210 10.28 4.04 44.10
N GLU A 211 9.99 5.21 44.65
CA GLU A 211 10.46 6.49 44.09
C GLU A 211 11.97 6.63 44.12
N SER A 212 12.62 6.19 45.20
CA SER A 212 14.08 6.18 45.32
C SER A 212 14.70 5.29 44.25
N ALA A 213 14.19 4.06 44.07
CA ALA A 213 14.67 3.13 43.07
C ALA A 213 14.52 3.67 41.63
N MET A 214 13.40 4.34 41.33
CA MET A 214 13.19 4.99 40.03
C MET A 214 14.17 6.15 39.78
N LYS A 215 14.51 6.92 40.81
CA LYS A 215 15.44 8.06 40.69
C LYS A 215 16.89 7.60 40.51
N SER A 216 17.26 6.48 41.12
CA SER A 216 18.62 5.93 41.05
C SER A 216 18.84 4.93 39.91
N GLY A 217 17.86 4.71 39.04
CA GLY A 217 17.99 3.77 37.92
C GLY A 217 17.92 2.28 38.29
N LEU A 218 17.51 1.93 39.52
CA LEU A 218 17.37 0.54 39.98
C LEU A 218 16.08 -0.10 39.43
N TRP A 219 15.94 -0.14 38.11
CA TRP A 219 14.71 -0.51 37.41
C TRP A 219 14.25 -1.94 37.70
N GLY A 220 15.17 -2.90 37.82
CA GLY A 220 14.84 -4.28 38.19
C GLY A 220 14.12 -4.35 39.56
N HIS A 221 14.66 -3.65 40.56
CA HIS A 221 14.06 -3.56 41.90
C HIS A 221 12.72 -2.81 41.87
N ALA A 222 12.67 -1.69 41.15
CA ALA A 222 11.47 -0.87 41.02
C ALA A 222 10.33 -1.64 40.34
N LEU A 223 10.58 -2.28 39.20
CA LEU A 223 9.59 -3.07 38.44
C LEU A 223 9.08 -4.26 39.26
N PHE A 224 9.98 -4.98 39.94
CA PHE A 224 9.60 -6.08 40.82
C PHE A 224 8.69 -5.59 41.95
N LEU A 225 9.09 -4.56 42.70
CA LEU A 225 8.28 -4.03 43.79
C LEU A 225 6.93 -3.52 43.28
N ALA A 226 6.92 -2.79 42.15
CA ALA A 226 5.70 -2.26 41.56
C ALA A 226 4.72 -3.36 41.14
N SER A 227 5.22 -4.49 40.62
CA SER A 227 4.40 -5.66 40.26
C SER A 227 3.61 -6.21 41.46
N LYS A 228 4.15 -6.08 42.68
CA LYS A 228 3.50 -6.50 43.94
C LYS A 228 2.68 -5.39 44.61
N MET A 229 2.81 -4.12 44.17
CA MET A 229 2.06 -2.98 44.69
C MET A 229 0.76 -2.69 43.92
N GLY A 230 0.54 -3.36 42.79
CA GLY A 230 -0.68 -3.29 41.99
C GLY A 230 -0.49 -2.65 40.61
N SER A 231 -1.47 -2.85 39.74
CA SER A 231 -1.41 -2.49 38.31
C SER A 231 -1.08 -1.01 38.06
N ARG A 232 -1.70 -0.07 38.79
CA ARG A 232 -1.42 1.37 38.61
C ARG A 232 0.03 1.74 38.92
N SER A 233 0.61 1.17 39.99
CA SER A 233 2.01 1.40 40.36
C SER A 233 2.95 0.81 39.31
N TYR A 234 2.67 -0.41 38.85
CA TYR A 234 3.43 -1.07 37.78
C TYR A 234 3.42 -0.26 36.47
N SER A 235 2.25 0.17 35.99
CA SER A 235 2.15 0.98 34.77
C SER A 235 2.88 2.32 34.88
N THR A 236 2.88 2.94 36.06
CA THR A 236 3.60 4.22 36.28
C THR A 236 5.11 4.03 36.17
N VAL A 237 5.64 2.98 36.79
CA VAL A 237 7.07 2.65 36.76
C VAL A 237 7.50 2.23 35.36
N LEU A 238 6.69 1.40 34.67
CA LEU A 238 6.94 1.00 33.29
C LEU A 238 6.96 2.18 32.33
N ASN A 239 6.01 3.12 32.45
CA ASN A 239 6.01 4.36 31.66
C ASN A 239 7.26 5.22 31.91
N ARG A 240 7.75 5.27 33.15
CA ARG A 240 8.95 6.04 33.47
C ARG A 240 10.21 5.36 32.94
N PHE A 241 10.30 4.03 33.05
CA PHE A 241 11.38 3.23 32.49
C PHE A 241 11.47 3.37 30.96
N THR A 242 10.36 3.17 30.27
CA THR A 242 10.29 3.31 28.79
C THR A 242 10.53 4.75 28.33
N GLY A 243 10.28 5.74 29.19
CA GLY A 243 10.62 7.14 28.94
C GLY A 243 12.12 7.47 29.09
N CYS A 244 12.93 6.57 29.64
CA CYS A 244 14.39 6.70 29.67
C CYS A 244 15.05 6.28 28.34
N LEU A 245 14.35 5.52 27.51
CA LEU A 245 14.81 5.13 26.18
C LEU A 245 14.73 6.31 25.21
N ALA A 246 15.59 6.31 24.19
CA ALA A 246 15.50 7.31 23.13
C ALA A 246 14.15 7.19 22.39
N PRO A 247 13.49 8.30 22.01
CA PRO A 247 12.22 8.23 21.27
C PRO A 247 12.32 7.49 19.93
N SER A 248 13.49 7.49 19.30
CA SER A 248 13.79 6.75 18.07
C SER A 248 14.16 5.28 18.31
N ASP A 249 14.19 4.81 19.56
CA ASP A 249 14.53 3.43 19.89
C ASP A 249 13.32 2.51 19.62
N PRO A 250 13.44 1.49 18.74
CA PRO A 250 12.37 0.53 18.50
C PRO A 250 11.92 -0.22 19.75
N LEU A 251 12.77 -0.35 20.78
CA LEU A 251 12.38 -0.93 22.07
C LEU A 251 11.25 -0.13 22.74
N GLN A 252 11.24 1.19 22.60
CA GLN A 252 10.15 2.00 23.12
C GLN A 252 8.81 1.66 22.43
N THR A 253 8.86 1.36 21.13
CA THR A 253 7.68 0.94 20.34
C THR A 253 7.18 -0.41 20.83
N LEU A 254 8.08 -1.36 21.03
CA LEU A 254 7.77 -2.69 21.54
C LEU A 254 7.08 -2.60 22.90
N PHE A 255 7.66 -1.88 23.87
CA PHE A 255 7.10 -1.82 25.22
C PHE A 255 5.73 -1.13 25.26
N GLN A 256 5.49 -0.13 24.39
CA GLN A 256 4.18 0.51 24.27
C GLN A 256 3.13 -0.45 23.70
N LEU A 257 3.49 -1.22 22.66
CA LEU A 257 2.62 -2.26 22.10
C LEU A 257 2.30 -3.36 23.11
N LEU A 258 3.31 -3.90 23.79
CA LEU A 258 3.13 -4.92 24.83
C LEU A 258 2.28 -4.43 26.01
N SER A 259 2.20 -3.11 26.20
CA SER A 259 1.32 -2.45 27.17
C SER A 259 -0.13 -2.25 26.65
N GLY A 260 -0.46 -2.74 25.46
CA GLY A 260 -1.78 -2.59 24.82
C GLY A 260 -2.07 -1.16 24.38
N ARG A 261 -1.04 -0.37 24.04
CA ARG A 261 -1.20 1.01 23.60
C ARG A 261 -0.66 1.18 22.18
N ILE A 262 -1.27 2.11 21.45
CA ILE A 262 -0.72 2.57 20.18
C ILE A 262 0.60 3.31 20.48
N PRO A 263 1.72 2.91 19.86
CA PRO A 263 2.98 3.58 20.06
C PRO A 263 2.93 5.03 19.62
N VAL A 264 3.57 5.92 20.37
CA VAL A 264 3.58 7.37 20.06
C VAL A 264 4.22 7.60 18.69
N VAL A 265 5.22 6.80 18.34
CA VAL A 265 5.88 6.84 17.02
C VAL A 265 4.86 6.66 15.89
N ALA A 266 3.81 5.85 16.04
CA ALA A 266 2.78 5.67 15.00
C ALA A 266 2.04 6.97 14.65
N THR A 267 1.99 7.95 15.56
CA THR A 267 1.38 9.28 15.33
C THR A 267 2.39 10.36 14.99
N SER A 268 3.69 10.06 14.97
CA SER A 268 4.76 11.06 14.84
C SER A 268 5.98 10.61 14.02
N CYS A 269 5.92 9.43 13.38
CA CYS A 269 6.97 8.84 12.54
C CYS A 269 7.47 9.74 11.43
N GLY A 270 8.79 9.71 11.15
CA GLY A 270 9.41 10.43 10.03
C GLY A 270 9.72 11.90 10.34
N SER A 271 9.99 12.24 11.60
CA SER A 271 10.53 13.55 11.99
C SER A 271 11.88 13.33 12.65
N ASP A 272 12.73 14.35 12.67
CA ASP A 272 14.09 14.30 13.26
C ASP A 272 14.13 13.67 14.66
N ARG A 273 13.05 13.85 15.46
CA ARG A 273 12.95 13.30 16.81
C ARG A 273 12.67 11.80 16.91
N TRP A 274 12.00 11.22 15.91
CA TRP A 274 11.49 9.84 15.95
C TRP A 274 12.25 8.89 15.00
N GLY A 275 13.15 9.42 14.16
CA GLY A 275 14.02 8.62 13.31
C GLY A 275 13.30 7.94 12.13
N ASP A 276 13.95 6.90 11.60
CA ASP A 276 13.45 6.09 10.49
C ASP A 276 12.25 5.23 10.91
N TRP A 277 11.25 5.12 10.05
CA TRP A 277 10.01 4.39 10.32
C TRP A 277 10.19 2.86 10.21
N LYS A 278 11.16 2.39 9.42
CA LYS A 278 11.32 0.95 9.11
C LYS A 278 11.54 0.08 10.36
N PRO A 279 12.47 0.43 11.29
CA PRO A 279 12.69 -0.40 12.48
C PRO A 279 11.47 -0.45 13.41
N HIS A 280 10.72 0.65 13.48
CA HIS A 280 9.48 0.70 14.25
C HIS A 280 8.41 -0.21 13.65
N LEU A 281 8.19 -0.15 12.33
CA LEU A 281 7.26 -1.07 11.67
C LEU A 281 7.71 -2.53 11.80
N ALA A 282 9.01 -2.80 11.67
CA ALA A 282 9.58 -4.15 11.82
C ALA A 282 9.31 -4.76 13.20
N VAL A 283 9.46 -3.96 14.26
CA VAL A 283 9.11 -4.36 15.63
C VAL A 283 7.62 -4.62 15.76
N MET A 284 6.78 -3.75 15.21
CA MET A 284 5.33 -3.93 15.24
C MET A 284 4.95 -5.25 14.56
N LEU A 285 5.46 -5.52 13.35
CA LEU A 285 5.12 -6.72 12.59
C LEU A 285 5.64 -8.02 13.23
N SER A 286 6.85 -8.02 13.78
CA SER A 286 7.43 -9.23 14.40
C SER A 286 6.83 -9.61 15.75
N ASN A 287 6.22 -8.65 16.46
CA ASN A 287 5.73 -8.85 17.82
C ASN A 287 4.20 -8.73 17.87
N GLU A 288 3.53 -9.77 17.36
CA GLU A 288 2.08 -9.86 17.47
C GLU A 288 1.64 -9.85 18.93
N THR A 289 0.68 -8.98 19.24
CA THR A 289 0.09 -8.87 20.58
C THR A 289 -1.26 -9.56 20.63
N THR A 290 -1.72 -9.90 21.84
CA THR A 290 -3.07 -10.46 22.04
C THR A 290 -4.18 -9.52 21.55
N ASP A 291 -3.95 -8.21 21.56
CA ASP A 291 -4.86 -7.21 21.01
C ASP A 291 -4.55 -6.90 19.54
N ILE A 292 -5.06 -7.75 18.66
CA ILE A 292 -4.94 -7.61 17.19
C ILE A 292 -5.53 -6.27 16.72
N SER A 293 -6.57 -5.76 17.39
CA SER A 293 -7.25 -4.53 16.99
C SER A 293 -6.39 -3.30 17.20
N THR A 294 -5.72 -3.22 18.36
CA THR A 294 -4.77 -2.13 18.66
C THR A 294 -3.53 -2.22 17.79
N HIS A 295 -3.04 -3.44 17.54
CA HIS A 295 -1.90 -3.69 16.66
C HIS A 295 -2.17 -3.22 15.23
N HIS A 296 -3.28 -3.67 14.63
CA HIS A 296 -3.72 -3.23 13.31
C HIS A 296 -3.91 -1.71 13.26
N LYS A 297 -4.60 -1.12 14.26
CA LYS A 297 -4.81 0.33 14.33
C LYS A 297 -3.50 1.10 14.43
N ALA A 298 -2.50 0.58 15.13
CA ALA A 298 -1.20 1.21 15.23
C ALA A 298 -0.48 1.26 13.87
N ILE A 299 -0.50 0.16 13.10
CA ILE A 299 0.12 0.11 11.76
C ILE A 299 -0.60 1.07 10.81
N VAL A 300 -1.93 1.07 10.81
CA VAL A 300 -2.72 1.99 9.96
C VAL A 300 -2.46 3.44 10.35
N THR A 301 -2.38 3.76 11.65
CA THR A 301 -2.08 5.13 12.13
C THR A 301 -0.68 5.58 11.70
N MET A 302 0.31 4.68 11.71
CA MET A 302 1.64 4.95 11.17
C MET A 302 1.58 5.24 9.66
N GLY A 303 0.81 4.47 8.91
CA GLY A 303 0.54 4.71 7.48
C GLY A 303 -0.10 6.07 7.22
N ASP A 304 -1.15 6.42 7.96
CA ASP A 304 -1.85 7.71 7.86
C ASP A 304 -0.88 8.87 8.14
N THR A 305 -0.01 8.72 9.14
CA THR A 305 1.02 9.72 9.49
C THR A 305 2.07 9.87 8.39
N LEU A 306 2.59 8.77 7.84
CA LEU A 306 3.57 8.80 6.75
C LEU A 306 2.97 9.41 5.47
N ALA A 307 1.71 9.10 5.16
CA ALA A 307 0.98 9.68 4.05
C ALA A 307 0.84 11.20 4.20
N SER A 308 0.50 11.68 5.40
CA SER A 308 0.39 13.12 5.69
C SER A 308 1.71 13.90 5.52
N ARG A 309 2.85 13.19 5.51
CA ARG A 309 4.20 13.75 5.31
C ARG A 309 4.71 13.60 3.88
N GLY A 310 3.90 13.10 2.96
CA GLY A 310 4.30 12.86 1.58
C GLY A 310 5.15 11.61 1.37
N MET A 311 5.34 10.77 2.39
CA MET A 311 6.07 9.50 2.29
C MET A 311 5.16 8.40 1.78
N LEU A 312 4.78 8.50 0.51
CA LEU A 312 3.74 7.66 -0.10
C LEU A 312 4.06 6.17 -0.06
N HIS A 313 5.26 5.79 -0.50
CA HIS A 313 5.65 4.38 -0.60
C HIS A 313 5.71 3.72 0.79
N ALA A 314 6.24 4.43 1.78
CA ALA A 314 6.24 4.00 3.18
C ALA A 314 4.81 3.79 3.72
N ALA A 315 3.90 4.73 3.44
CA ALA A 315 2.49 4.60 3.83
C ALA A 315 1.82 3.37 3.20
N HIS A 316 2.04 3.11 1.91
CA HIS A 316 1.53 1.93 1.24
C HIS A 316 2.07 0.63 1.82
N ILE A 317 3.34 0.59 2.23
CA ILE A 317 3.91 -0.55 2.94
C ILE A 317 3.14 -0.80 4.25
N CYS A 318 2.86 0.23 5.04
CA CYS A 318 2.01 0.10 6.24
C CYS A 318 0.61 -0.44 5.91
N TYR A 319 -0.07 0.06 4.88
CA TYR A 319 -1.42 -0.40 4.54
C TYR A 319 -1.45 -1.85 4.02
N ILE A 320 -0.47 -2.25 3.19
CA ILE A 320 -0.35 -3.63 2.72
C ILE A 320 -0.09 -4.57 3.88
N THR A 321 0.85 -4.23 4.76
CA THR A 321 1.21 -5.05 5.92
C THR A 321 0.10 -5.13 6.96
N ALA A 322 -0.72 -4.08 7.09
CA ALA A 322 -1.97 -4.09 7.87
C ALA A 322 -3.12 -4.83 7.19
N ARG A 323 -2.96 -5.31 5.94
CA ARG A 323 -4.03 -5.92 5.13
C ARG A 323 -5.24 -5.00 4.95
N THR A 324 -4.99 -3.70 4.77
CA THR A 324 -6.05 -2.75 4.43
C THR A 324 -6.58 -3.06 3.02
N PRO A 325 -7.90 -3.16 2.81
CA PRO A 325 -8.47 -3.50 1.51
C PRO A 325 -8.24 -2.39 0.47
N PHE A 326 -8.34 -2.75 -0.80
CA PHE A 326 -8.31 -1.80 -1.90
C PHE A 326 -9.69 -1.16 -2.07
N GLY A 327 -9.71 0.17 -2.04
CA GLY A 327 -10.89 0.98 -2.22
C GLY A 327 -11.18 1.35 -3.67
N ALA A 328 -12.35 1.95 -3.90
CA ALA A 328 -12.73 2.49 -5.20
C ALA A 328 -12.09 3.87 -5.43
N TYR A 329 -11.57 4.11 -6.65
CA TYR A 329 -10.96 5.40 -7.04
C TYR A 329 -11.87 6.62 -6.81
N MET A 330 -13.19 6.44 -6.91
CA MET A 330 -14.16 7.53 -6.76
C MET A 330 -14.35 7.97 -5.30
N SER A 331 -13.84 7.20 -4.35
CA SER A 331 -13.97 7.46 -2.92
C SER A 331 -12.71 8.16 -2.38
N ARG A 332 -12.87 9.40 -1.92
CA ARG A 332 -11.76 10.22 -1.38
C ARG A 332 -11.29 9.77 0.01
N SER A 333 -11.98 8.83 0.64
CA SER A 333 -11.64 8.31 1.97
C SER A 333 -10.78 7.04 1.93
N GLU A 334 -10.49 6.51 0.75
CA GLU A 334 -9.74 5.27 0.61
C GLU A 334 -8.24 5.50 0.79
N ARG A 335 -7.62 4.64 1.60
CA ARG A 335 -6.19 4.68 1.90
C ARG A 335 -5.34 4.05 0.81
N LEU A 336 -5.93 3.13 0.05
CA LEU A 336 -5.25 2.31 -0.94
C LEU A 336 -6.20 2.09 -2.12
N VAL A 337 -5.83 2.54 -3.32
CA VAL A 337 -6.58 2.27 -4.56
C VAL A 337 -5.64 1.75 -5.64
N LEU A 338 -4.51 2.44 -5.82
CA LEU A 338 -3.47 2.08 -6.75
C LEU A 338 -2.12 2.32 -6.08
N LEU A 339 -1.27 1.29 -5.97
CA LEU A 339 0.03 1.45 -5.33
C LEU A 339 0.88 2.48 -6.08
N GLY A 340 1.61 3.30 -5.33
CA GLY A 340 2.43 4.38 -5.89
C GLY A 340 1.65 5.61 -6.40
N SER A 341 0.32 5.65 -6.26
CA SER A 341 -0.47 6.85 -6.60
C SER A 341 -0.91 7.62 -5.35
N THR A 342 -0.97 8.95 -5.45
CA THR A 342 -1.47 9.84 -4.38
C THR A 342 -2.90 10.30 -4.68
N PHE A 343 -3.74 10.40 -3.64
CA PHE A 343 -5.01 11.16 -3.69
C PHE A 343 -4.87 12.58 -3.13
N TYR A 344 -3.78 12.86 -2.41
CA TYR A 344 -3.61 14.08 -1.60
C TYR A 344 -3.01 15.27 -2.36
N SER A 345 -2.81 15.16 -3.67
CA SER A 345 -2.34 16.29 -4.49
C SER A 345 -3.51 16.85 -5.31
N GLU A 346 -3.87 18.11 -5.08
CA GLU A 346 -4.84 18.87 -5.89
C GLU A 346 -4.44 18.98 -7.38
N THR A 347 -3.24 18.52 -7.74
CA THR A 347 -2.74 18.42 -9.12
C THR A 347 -2.90 17.02 -9.69
N CYS A 348 -4.14 16.61 -9.93
CA CYS A 348 -4.48 15.42 -10.73
C CYS A 348 -4.32 15.70 -12.25
N HIS A 349 -3.17 16.23 -12.68
CA HIS A 349 -2.82 16.42 -14.10
C HIS A 349 -1.78 15.41 -14.61
N HIS A 350 -1.17 14.64 -13.73
CA HIS A 350 -0.28 13.54 -14.10
C HIS A 350 -0.85 12.26 -13.52
N LEU A 351 -1.68 11.57 -14.32
CA LEU A 351 -2.22 10.26 -13.99
C LEU A 351 -1.07 9.24 -14.14
N PRO A 352 -0.57 8.59 -13.07
CA PRO A 352 0.18 7.36 -13.26
C PRO A 352 -0.79 6.28 -13.80
N PRO A 353 -0.32 5.39 -14.68
CA PRO A 353 -1.17 4.42 -15.36
C PRO A 353 -1.85 3.45 -14.37
N PRO A 354 -3.00 2.86 -14.73
CA PRO A 354 -3.72 1.87 -13.92
C PRO A 354 -2.96 0.52 -13.91
N GLN A 355 -1.79 0.48 -13.28
CA GLN A 355 -0.91 -0.69 -13.29
C GLN A 355 -1.06 -1.59 -12.06
N LEU A 356 -1.98 -1.28 -11.13
CA LEU A 356 -2.07 -1.93 -9.82
C LEU A 356 -3.49 -2.24 -9.34
N THR A 357 -4.53 -1.71 -9.97
CA THR A 357 -5.93 -2.02 -9.62
C THR A 357 -6.31 -3.47 -9.95
N ASP A 358 -5.69 -4.05 -10.98
CA ASP A 358 -5.83 -5.48 -11.31
C ASP A 358 -4.89 -6.37 -10.50
N LYS A 359 -3.91 -5.79 -9.78
CA LYS A 359 -2.85 -6.56 -9.12
C LYS A 359 -3.23 -7.16 -7.76
N LEU A 360 -4.34 -6.75 -7.14
CA LEU A 360 -4.75 -7.31 -5.83
C LEU A 360 -6.09 -8.03 -5.77
N LYS A 361 -6.91 -7.96 -6.83
CA LYS A 361 -8.10 -8.83 -6.93
C LYS A 361 -7.74 -10.31 -6.92
N HIS A 362 -6.58 -10.67 -7.45
CA HIS A 362 -6.12 -12.06 -7.50
C HIS A 362 -5.53 -12.55 -6.15
N SER A 363 -4.88 -11.68 -5.38
CA SER A 363 -4.47 -12.00 -4.01
C SER A 363 -5.64 -11.98 -3.03
N GLU A 364 -6.65 -11.14 -3.23
CA GLU A 364 -7.91 -11.19 -2.47
C GLU A 364 -8.67 -12.49 -2.74
N ALA A 365 -8.71 -12.99 -3.98
CA ALA A 365 -9.32 -14.29 -4.28
C ALA A 365 -8.62 -15.47 -3.58
N GLN A 366 -7.32 -15.36 -3.28
CA GLN A 366 -6.56 -16.36 -2.53
C GLN A 366 -6.61 -16.16 -1.00
N LEU A 367 -7.00 -14.97 -0.53
CA LEU A 367 -7.17 -14.61 0.89
C LEU A 367 -8.63 -14.76 1.38
N ALA A 368 -9.61 -14.67 0.47
CA ALA A 368 -11.04 -14.72 0.77
C ALA A 368 -11.57 -16.12 1.11
N ASP A 369 -10.80 -17.19 0.85
CA ASP A 369 -11.18 -18.57 1.21
C ASP A 369 -11.26 -18.82 2.74
N THR A 370 -11.08 -17.78 3.58
CA THR A 370 -11.24 -17.87 5.04
C THR A 370 -12.17 -16.82 5.67
N ALA A 371 -12.89 -16.02 4.89
CA ALA A 371 -13.87 -15.06 5.43
C ALA A 371 -15.23 -15.20 4.74
N ALA A 372 -16.17 -15.79 5.45
CA ALA A 372 -17.56 -15.92 5.02
C ALA A 372 -18.30 -14.57 5.01
N ASP A 373 -19.22 -14.47 4.06
CA ASP A 373 -20.37 -13.56 3.93
C ASP A 373 -20.10 -12.05 3.86
N GLY A 374 -19.73 -11.62 2.66
CA GLY A 374 -20.15 -10.33 2.10
C GLY A 374 -20.45 -10.52 0.62
N THR A 375 -21.74 -10.55 0.24
CA THR A 375 -22.16 -10.63 -1.16
C THR A 375 -21.70 -9.38 -1.92
N PHE A 376 -20.56 -9.48 -2.59
CA PHE A 376 -20.06 -8.48 -3.52
C PHE A 376 -20.84 -8.62 -4.84
N GLN A 377 -21.79 -7.71 -5.10
CA GLN A 377 -22.35 -7.56 -6.44
C GLN A 377 -21.39 -6.71 -7.27
N ASP A 378 -20.83 -7.30 -8.33
CA ASP A 378 -20.05 -6.57 -9.33
C ASP A 378 -20.90 -5.40 -9.89
N PRO A 379 -20.35 -4.19 -10.04
CA PRO A 379 -21.05 -3.08 -10.67
C PRO A 379 -21.52 -3.44 -12.09
N GLU A 380 -22.74 -3.06 -12.47
CA GLU A 380 -23.34 -3.42 -13.76
C GLU A 380 -22.45 -3.11 -14.97
N TRP A 381 -21.65 -2.03 -14.92
CA TRP A 381 -20.73 -1.69 -16.01
C TRP A 381 -19.60 -2.72 -16.19
N LEU A 382 -19.15 -3.35 -15.10
CA LEU A 382 -18.08 -4.34 -15.08
C LEU A 382 -18.61 -5.72 -15.52
N LEU A 383 -19.88 -6.02 -15.19
CA LEU A 383 -20.64 -7.12 -15.77
C LEU A 383 -20.85 -6.92 -17.28
N HIS A 384 -21.22 -5.71 -17.72
CA HIS A 384 -21.35 -5.36 -19.12
C HIS A 384 -20.03 -5.46 -19.89
N LEU A 385 -18.90 -5.10 -19.26
CA LEU A 385 -17.58 -5.24 -19.85
C LEU A 385 -17.20 -6.72 -20.03
N ARG A 386 -17.45 -7.57 -19.03
CA ARG A 386 -17.23 -9.03 -19.12
C ARG A 386 -18.15 -9.69 -20.15
N CYS A 387 -19.42 -9.32 -20.20
CA CYS A 387 -20.36 -9.81 -21.22
C CYS A 387 -19.92 -9.42 -22.65
N LYS A 388 -19.37 -8.21 -22.83
CA LYS A 388 -18.82 -7.79 -24.12
C LYS A 388 -17.56 -8.55 -24.51
N GLN A 389 -16.73 -8.92 -23.53
CA GLN A 389 -15.48 -9.65 -23.76
C GLN A 389 -15.74 -11.14 -24.08
N GLN A 390 -16.78 -11.75 -23.49
CA GLN A 390 -17.20 -13.13 -23.79
C GLN A 390 -18.02 -13.25 -25.09
N GLY A 391 -18.64 -12.17 -25.58
CA GLY A 391 -19.43 -12.15 -26.82
C GLY A 391 -18.63 -12.21 -28.14
N ILE A 392 -17.29 -12.30 -28.09
CA ILE A 392 -16.42 -12.25 -29.29
C ILE A 392 -16.11 -13.65 -29.88
N GLN A 393 -16.68 -14.74 -29.34
CA GLN A 393 -16.46 -16.10 -29.86
C GLN A 393 -17.61 -16.76 -30.65
N VAL A 394 -18.56 -15.99 -31.23
CA VAL A 394 -19.57 -16.60 -32.11
C VAL A 394 -19.41 -16.13 -33.56
N ASN A 395 -18.95 -17.08 -34.38
CA ASN A 395 -18.91 -17.01 -35.84
C ASN A 395 -20.23 -16.47 -36.42
N PHE A 396 -20.17 -15.42 -37.23
CA PHE A 396 -21.24 -15.08 -38.14
C PHE A 396 -20.88 -15.59 -39.54
N THR A 397 -21.52 -16.69 -39.92
CA THR A 397 -21.65 -17.13 -41.31
C THR A 397 -22.58 -16.15 -42.04
N LEU A 398 -22.13 -15.70 -43.22
CA LEU A 398 -22.85 -14.82 -44.15
C LEU A 398 -24.25 -15.33 -44.50
N LEU A 399 -25.19 -14.38 -44.60
CA LEU A 399 -26.23 -14.32 -45.64
C LEU A 399 -26.47 -12.87 -46.03
#